data_AF-A0A9W8C8A2-F1
#
_entry.id   AF-A0A9W8C8A2-F1
#
_cell.length_a   1.000
_cell.length_b   1.000
_cell.length_c   1.000
_cell.angle_alpha   90.00
_cell.angle_beta   90.00
_cell.angle_gamma   90.00
#
_symmetry.space_group_name_H-M   'P 1'
#
loop_
_entity.id
_entity.type
_entity.pdbx_description
1 polymer ?
#
loop_
_entity_poly.entity_id
_entity_poly.type
_entity_poly.pdbx_seq_one_letter_code
_entity_poly.pdbx_strand_id
1 'polypeptide(L)'
;MEKFFRNESRTMIRIKVLHILSFVLSTNRQLYEEELIEVVVIPQLGQIAEDRDLSVRRQATQLLVDLAEGCNTHHFGSLLDIIERVASRPLTCSMDGERDLSVESTMEDVRTSVLGLLDILESKLYSLPASHASRVYELLISHLQLHYKYKYCSAIASSVRLQVFDFLLMMRADFLHRLGLPNKDGVMRFSPYCHCDVGESEKRVTDKKPAGSVSPPAGSPTPVAPPSSIRTAYLPYSLAFNVLLQCLKMESDWKVLKLVLDKMSCTIQNKVLILTSPCNIDHLCSTLCSMVTDRLISERLRKTPDGFSLTDVQLAVVPVLTALTSYHSYLEQPRQRELVQCLEKGLIYRCAKQCVVALTMCTVEMPDIMIKLLPALIVKLTHISATVAMASPMLEFLSTLVRLPHLYANFVAEQYVSVFAISLPYTNPSKFNQYIVSLAHHVIAMWFIRCRLPFRKDFVQYITKGLRSNALLPFDDTHEQSSFRARSTSLNERPKSLRTTKVVKQGPSANSPVKDLKDLSAMDAFRSRSISVSEHAVRR
;
A
#
# COMPACT_ATOMS: atom_id res chain seq x y z
N MET A 1 -16.96 16.87 -47.56
CA MET A 1 -15.90 17.20 -46.58
C MET A 1 -15.05 18.37 -47.06
N GLU A 2 -14.35 18.26 -48.19
CA GLU A 2 -13.38 19.27 -48.66
C GLU A 2 -13.90 20.73 -48.66
N LYS A 3 -15.07 20.98 -49.27
CA LYS A 3 -15.66 22.33 -49.35
C LYS A 3 -16.06 22.95 -48.01
N PHE A 4 -16.63 22.16 -47.09
CA PHE A 4 -17.27 22.66 -45.87
C PHE A 4 -16.51 22.34 -44.57
N PHE A 5 -15.40 21.60 -44.66
CA PHE A 5 -14.55 21.24 -43.53
C PHE A 5 -13.12 21.77 -43.66
N ARG A 6 -12.45 21.55 -44.82
CA ARG A 6 -11.08 22.04 -45.05
C ARG A 6 -11.04 23.51 -45.45
N ASN A 7 -11.91 23.90 -46.38
CA ASN A 7 -11.90 25.26 -46.97
C ASN A 7 -12.78 26.26 -46.21
N GLU A 8 -13.48 25.82 -45.15
CA GLU A 8 -14.38 26.66 -44.36
C GLU A 8 -13.68 27.09 -43.07
N SER A 9 -13.83 28.36 -42.68
CA SER A 9 -13.21 28.93 -41.48
C SER A 9 -14.14 28.94 -40.27
N ARG A 10 -15.46 28.87 -40.48
CA ARG A 10 -16.47 28.98 -39.42
C ARG A 10 -16.59 27.68 -38.62
N THR A 11 -16.19 27.73 -37.35
CA THR A 11 -16.25 26.63 -36.36
C THR A 11 -17.56 25.84 -36.40
N MET A 12 -18.70 26.52 -36.32
CA MET A 12 -20.02 25.87 -36.22
C MET A 12 -20.37 25.03 -37.45
N ILE A 13 -19.95 25.46 -38.63
CA ILE A 13 -20.19 24.73 -39.88
C ILE A 13 -19.30 23.48 -39.92
N ARG A 14 -18.02 23.63 -39.57
CA ARG A 14 -17.08 22.50 -39.50
C ARG A 14 -17.55 21.44 -38.51
N ILE A 15 -18.01 21.86 -37.33
CA ILE A 15 -18.62 20.95 -36.32
C ILE A 15 -19.88 20.29 -36.87
N LYS A 16 -20.77 21.03 -37.54
CA LYS A 16 -21.98 20.44 -38.12
C LYS A 16 -21.65 19.38 -39.18
N VAL A 17 -20.62 19.62 -39.99
CA VAL A 17 -20.12 18.65 -40.97
C VAL A 17 -19.58 17.39 -40.28
N LEU A 18 -18.84 17.52 -39.17
CA LEU A 18 -18.40 16.38 -38.38
C LEU A 18 -19.57 15.57 -37.80
N HIS A 19 -20.62 16.24 -37.31
CA HIS A 19 -21.83 15.53 -36.85
C HIS A 19 -22.55 14.80 -37.98
N ILE A 20 -22.61 15.37 -39.18
CA ILE A 20 -23.17 14.69 -40.36
C ILE A 20 -22.30 13.48 -40.73
N LEU A 21 -20.97 13.62 -40.70
CA LEU A 21 -20.05 12.50 -40.94
C LEU A 21 -20.25 11.38 -39.91
N SER A 22 -20.35 11.73 -38.63
CA SER A 22 -20.65 10.78 -37.54
C SER A 22 -21.94 10.00 -37.80
N PHE A 23 -23.01 10.69 -38.20
CA PHE A 23 -24.30 10.07 -38.55
C PHE A 23 -24.18 9.14 -39.78
N VAL A 24 -23.44 9.54 -40.82
CA VAL A 24 -23.23 8.72 -42.01
C VAL A 24 -22.43 7.46 -41.66
N LEU A 25 -21.38 7.60 -40.85
CA LEU A 25 -20.56 6.47 -40.38
C LEU A 25 -21.38 5.50 -39.53
N SER A 26 -22.19 5.98 -38.59
CA SER A 26 -23.01 5.11 -37.75
C SER A 26 -24.10 4.37 -38.53
N THR A 27 -24.70 5.02 -39.53
CA THR A 27 -25.75 4.41 -40.37
C THR A 27 -25.20 3.36 -41.33
N ASN A 28 -24.03 3.61 -41.93
CA ASN A 28 -23.47 2.78 -43.00
C ASN A 28 -22.36 1.82 -42.54
N ARG A 29 -22.11 1.73 -41.23
CA ARG A 29 -21.02 0.95 -40.64
C ARG A 29 -21.00 -0.51 -41.11
N GLN A 30 -22.17 -1.15 -41.24
CA GLN A 30 -22.23 -2.57 -41.55
C GLN A 30 -21.77 -2.92 -42.97
N LEU A 31 -21.85 -1.98 -43.92
CA LEU A 31 -21.64 -2.24 -45.34
C LEU A 31 -20.40 -1.55 -45.90
N TYR A 32 -20.07 -0.36 -45.41
CA TYR A 32 -19.06 0.51 -46.02
C TYR A 32 -18.01 1.02 -45.01
N GLU A 33 -17.79 0.32 -43.88
CA GLU A 33 -16.84 0.77 -42.85
C GLU A 33 -15.43 0.99 -43.40
N GLU A 34 -14.86 0.02 -44.13
CA GLU A 34 -13.49 0.13 -44.65
C GLU A 34 -13.36 1.27 -45.67
N GLU A 35 -14.25 1.33 -46.68
CA GLU A 35 -14.22 2.37 -47.71
C GLU A 35 -14.39 3.78 -47.12
N LEU A 36 -15.30 3.96 -46.15
CA LEU A 36 -15.52 5.25 -45.50
C LEU A 36 -14.31 5.67 -44.66
N ILE A 37 -13.66 4.73 -43.97
CA ILE A 37 -12.45 5.01 -43.20
C ILE A 37 -11.30 5.43 -44.13
N GLU A 38 -11.06 4.65 -45.17
CA GLU A 38 -9.94 4.86 -46.10
C GLU A 38 -10.10 6.13 -46.94
N VAL A 39 -11.28 6.35 -47.51
CA VAL A 39 -11.50 7.44 -48.48
C VAL A 39 -11.87 8.76 -47.79
N VAL A 40 -12.58 8.70 -46.66
CA VAL A 40 -13.14 9.89 -46.01
C VAL A 40 -12.42 10.22 -44.71
N VAL A 41 -12.35 9.28 -43.76
CA VAL A 41 -11.88 9.59 -42.39
C VAL A 41 -10.38 9.86 -42.37
N ILE A 42 -9.55 8.93 -42.85
CA ILE A 42 -8.09 9.04 -42.78
C ILE A 42 -7.59 10.29 -43.54
N PRO A 43 -8.03 10.58 -44.79
CA PRO A 43 -7.53 11.74 -45.51
C PRO A 43 -7.99 13.06 -44.91
N GLN A 44 -9.20 13.13 -44.34
CA GLN A 44 -9.77 14.39 -43.85
C GLN A 44 -9.37 14.70 -42.40
N LEU A 45 -9.33 13.68 -41.53
CA LEU A 45 -9.00 13.83 -40.11
C LEU A 45 -7.54 13.50 -39.80
N GLY A 46 -6.78 13.02 -40.78
CA GLY A 46 -5.37 12.64 -40.61
C GLY A 46 -4.50 13.73 -39.98
N GLN A 47 -4.74 15.01 -40.29
CA GLN A 47 -3.95 16.15 -39.77
C GLN A 47 -4.68 16.94 -38.68
N ILE A 48 -5.69 16.34 -38.02
CA ILE A 48 -6.51 17.07 -37.05
C ILE A 48 -5.73 17.65 -35.86
N ALA A 49 -4.60 17.02 -35.50
CA ALA A 49 -3.72 17.50 -34.44
C ALA A 49 -3.17 18.92 -34.72
N GLU A 50 -3.07 19.33 -35.99
CA GLU A 50 -2.53 20.64 -36.40
C GLU A 50 -3.62 21.71 -36.56
N ASP A 51 -4.90 21.35 -36.43
CA ASP A 51 -6.01 22.28 -36.61
C ASP A 51 -5.97 23.42 -35.57
N ARG A 52 -6.29 24.63 -36.00
CA ARG A 52 -6.26 25.82 -35.13
C ARG A 52 -7.45 25.85 -34.16
N ASP A 53 -8.58 25.26 -34.55
CA ASP A 53 -9.81 25.33 -33.79
C ASP A 53 -9.92 24.20 -32.76
N LEU A 54 -9.81 24.56 -31.48
CA LEU A 54 -9.87 23.63 -30.35
C LEU A 54 -11.18 22.83 -30.31
N SER A 55 -12.30 23.47 -30.66
CA SER A 55 -13.63 22.83 -30.62
C SER A 55 -13.76 21.80 -31.73
N VAL A 56 -13.25 22.12 -32.93
CA VAL A 56 -13.21 21.19 -34.06
C VAL A 56 -12.29 20.01 -33.75
N ARG A 57 -11.11 20.25 -33.17
CA ARG A 57 -10.21 19.17 -32.74
C ARG A 57 -10.89 18.24 -31.75
N ARG A 58 -11.48 18.78 -30.68
CA ARG A 58 -12.18 17.95 -29.67
C ARG A 58 -13.26 17.06 -30.29
N GLN A 59 -14.10 17.62 -31.16
CA GLN A 59 -15.19 16.89 -31.80
C GLN A 59 -14.68 15.84 -32.80
N ALA A 60 -13.65 16.17 -33.57
CA ALA A 60 -13.04 15.22 -34.49
C ALA A 60 -12.30 14.09 -33.75
N THR A 61 -11.62 14.40 -32.63
CA THR A 61 -11.03 13.39 -31.74
C THR A 61 -12.09 12.45 -31.18
N GLN A 62 -13.22 12.97 -30.69
CA GLN A 62 -14.31 12.13 -30.20
C GLN A 62 -14.82 11.19 -31.30
N LEU A 63 -15.03 11.72 -32.52
CA LEU A 63 -15.43 10.91 -33.66
C LEU A 63 -14.42 9.79 -33.99
N LEU A 64 -13.11 10.08 -33.92
CA LEU A 64 -12.05 9.10 -34.13
C LEU A 64 -12.07 8.00 -33.06
N VAL A 65 -12.34 8.37 -31.80
CA VAL A 65 -12.48 7.43 -30.68
C VAL A 65 -13.68 6.51 -30.90
N ASP A 66 -14.86 7.07 -31.16
CA ASP A 66 -16.10 6.30 -31.36
C ASP A 66 -15.97 5.32 -32.54
N LEU A 67 -15.24 5.75 -33.59
CA LEU A 67 -14.95 4.93 -34.75
C LEU A 67 -13.97 3.80 -34.40
N ALA A 68 -12.86 4.12 -33.73
CA ALA A 68 -11.84 3.15 -33.31
C ALA A 68 -12.40 2.11 -32.32
N GLU A 69 -13.29 2.50 -31.41
CA GLU A 69 -13.93 1.60 -30.45
C GLU A 69 -14.67 0.45 -31.15
N GLY A 70 -15.43 0.73 -32.21
CA GLY A 70 -16.13 -0.30 -32.97
C GLY A 70 -15.30 -0.93 -34.11
N CYS A 71 -14.14 -0.38 -34.46
CA CYS A 71 -13.38 -0.80 -35.64
C CYS A 71 -12.57 -2.07 -35.32
N ASN A 72 -12.83 -3.15 -36.05
CA ASN A 72 -12.11 -4.43 -35.89
C ASN A 72 -11.24 -4.75 -37.12
N THR A 73 -11.12 -3.81 -38.05
CA THR A 73 -10.38 -3.98 -39.29
C THR A 73 -8.93 -3.52 -39.14
N HIS A 74 -8.13 -3.75 -40.18
CA HIS A 74 -6.72 -3.36 -40.22
C HIS A 74 -6.50 -1.83 -40.14
N HIS A 75 -7.51 -1.01 -40.45
CA HIS A 75 -7.45 0.44 -40.32
C HIS A 75 -7.42 0.96 -38.87
N PHE A 76 -7.71 0.10 -37.88
CA PHE A 76 -7.63 0.46 -36.47
C PHE A 76 -6.27 1.06 -36.09
N GLY A 77 -5.17 0.51 -36.62
CA GLY A 77 -3.83 1.06 -36.40
C GLY A 77 -3.70 2.50 -36.88
N SER A 78 -4.15 2.80 -38.10
CA SER A 78 -4.13 4.15 -38.66
C SER A 78 -4.98 5.13 -37.87
N LEU A 79 -6.14 4.70 -37.35
CA LEU A 79 -6.98 5.52 -36.47
C LEU A 79 -6.26 5.83 -35.15
N LEU A 80 -5.64 4.81 -34.54
CA LEU A 80 -4.84 5.00 -33.33
C LEU A 80 -3.66 5.93 -33.56
N ASP A 81 -2.98 5.87 -34.70
CA ASP A 81 -1.85 6.77 -34.99
C ASP A 81 -2.30 8.24 -35.12
N ILE A 82 -3.55 8.49 -35.55
CA ILE A 82 -4.13 9.84 -35.53
C ILE A 82 -4.43 10.27 -34.09
N ILE A 83 -5.05 9.40 -33.29
CA ILE A 83 -5.37 9.67 -31.88
C ILE A 83 -4.09 9.90 -31.06
N GLU A 84 -3.05 9.09 -31.28
CA GLU A 84 -1.74 9.21 -30.65
C GLU A 84 -1.14 10.59 -30.93
N ARG A 85 -1.19 11.07 -32.18
CA ARG A 85 -0.66 12.40 -32.55
C ARG A 85 -1.40 13.55 -31.86
N VAL A 86 -2.69 13.41 -31.60
CA VAL A 86 -3.44 14.38 -30.78
C VAL A 86 -3.00 14.29 -29.32
N ALA A 87 -2.90 13.07 -28.77
CA ALA A 87 -2.50 12.83 -27.38
C ALA A 87 -1.05 13.23 -27.09
N SER A 88 -0.14 13.13 -28.07
CA SER A 88 1.28 13.42 -27.92
C SER A 88 1.63 14.90 -28.07
N ARG A 89 0.66 15.80 -28.29
CA ARG A 89 0.94 17.23 -28.39
C ARG A 89 1.57 17.71 -27.08
N PRO A 90 2.72 18.41 -27.14
CA PRO A 90 3.43 18.82 -25.94
C PRO A 90 2.51 19.71 -25.10
N LEU A 91 2.26 19.25 -23.87
CA LEU A 91 1.61 20.04 -22.84
C LEU A 91 2.58 21.17 -22.47
N THR A 92 2.54 22.28 -23.20
CA THR A 92 3.43 23.42 -22.95
C THR A 92 3.19 23.94 -21.55
N CYS A 93 4.15 23.69 -20.65
CA CYS A 93 4.18 24.27 -19.32
C CYS A 93 4.86 25.64 -19.44
N SER A 94 4.09 26.73 -19.55
CA SER A 94 4.69 28.05 -19.33
C SER A 94 4.99 28.17 -17.83
N MET A 95 6.22 28.51 -17.48
CA MET A 95 6.66 28.69 -16.08
C MET A 95 6.18 30.01 -15.46
N ASP A 96 5.17 30.65 -16.02
CA ASP A 96 4.62 31.91 -15.50
C ASP A 96 3.22 31.68 -14.95
N GLY A 97 3.09 31.86 -13.64
CA GLY A 97 1.80 31.96 -12.97
C GLY A 97 0.98 33.12 -13.53
N GLU A 98 -0.34 32.99 -13.39
CA GLU A 98 -1.37 34.04 -13.61
C GLU A 98 -2.01 34.19 -15.00
N ARG A 99 -2.14 33.12 -15.80
CA ARG A 99 -3.16 33.07 -16.88
C ARG A 99 -3.88 31.71 -16.96
N ASP A 100 -4.54 31.32 -15.88
CA ASP A 100 -5.08 29.95 -15.71
C ASP A 100 -6.35 29.63 -16.53
N LEU A 101 -7.18 30.61 -16.91
CA LEU A 101 -8.48 30.31 -17.56
C LEU A 101 -8.40 30.04 -19.07
N SER A 102 -7.42 30.60 -19.79
CA SER A 102 -7.34 30.42 -21.26
C SER A 102 -6.55 29.17 -21.67
N VAL A 103 -5.59 28.74 -20.85
CA VAL A 103 -4.72 27.58 -21.14
C VAL A 103 -5.47 26.25 -20.90
N GLU A 104 -6.45 26.19 -20.00
CA GLU A 104 -7.25 24.98 -19.76
C GLU A 104 -8.04 24.54 -21.01
N SER A 105 -8.59 25.48 -21.78
CA SER A 105 -9.30 25.15 -23.03
C SER A 105 -8.41 24.49 -24.09
N THR A 106 -7.10 24.72 -24.04
CA THR A 106 -6.16 24.31 -25.13
C THR A 106 -5.86 22.82 -25.16
N MET A 107 -6.19 22.09 -24.08
CA MET A 107 -5.79 20.68 -23.89
C MET A 107 -7.00 19.75 -23.67
N GLU A 108 -8.23 20.22 -23.90
CA GLU A 108 -9.43 19.37 -23.82
C GLU A 108 -9.43 18.23 -24.85
N ASP A 109 -8.81 18.47 -26.01
CA ASP A 109 -8.59 17.47 -27.06
C ASP A 109 -7.66 16.35 -26.60
N VAL A 110 -6.56 16.67 -25.91
CA VAL A 110 -5.65 15.67 -25.30
C VAL A 110 -6.41 14.85 -24.25
N ARG A 111 -7.19 15.52 -23.38
CA ARG A 111 -8.02 14.85 -22.38
C ARG A 111 -9.01 13.87 -23.03
N THR A 112 -9.70 14.33 -24.07
CA THR A 112 -10.68 13.53 -24.82
C THR A 112 -10.00 12.34 -25.48
N SER A 113 -8.82 12.53 -26.06
CA SER A 113 -8.04 11.46 -26.71
C SER A 113 -7.67 10.37 -25.70
N VAL A 114 -7.13 10.74 -24.53
CA VAL A 114 -6.67 9.77 -23.54
C VAL A 114 -7.83 9.05 -22.85
N LEU A 115 -8.94 9.77 -22.56
CA LEU A 115 -10.15 9.13 -22.05
C LEU A 115 -10.73 8.15 -23.07
N GLY A 116 -10.79 8.55 -24.34
CA GLY A 116 -11.20 7.66 -25.41
C GLY A 116 -10.31 6.43 -25.54
N LEU A 117 -8.99 6.56 -25.37
CA LEU A 117 -8.08 5.40 -25.34
C LEU A 117 -8.39 4.47 -24.16
N LEU A 118 -8.82 4.97 -23.00
CA LEU A 118 -9.25 4.12 -21.89
C LEU A 118 -10.54 3.36 -22.23
N ASP A 119 -11.52 4.03 -22.84
CA ASP A 119 -12.79 3.42 -23.26
C ASP A 119 -12.54 2.35 -24.35
N ILE A 120 -11.68 2.67 -25.34
CA ILE A 120 -11.25 1.71 -26.37
C ILE A 120 -10.55 0.52 -25.71
N LEU A 121 -9.66 0.73 -24.73
CA LEU A 121 -8.99 -0.37 -24.05
C LEU A 121 -9.99 -1.26 -23.31
N GLU A 122 -10.96 -0.67 -22.59
CA GLU A 122 -12.01 -1.41 -21.89
C GLU A 122 -12.82 -2.28 -22.85
N SER A 123 -13.23 -1.74 -24.00
CA SER A 123 -14.01 -2.45 -25.02
C SER A 123 -13.18 -3.50 -25.78
N LYS A 124 -11.97 -3.14 -26.22
CA LYS A 124 -11.06 -4.01 -26.98
C LYS A 124 -10.45 -5.13 -26.14
N LEU A 125 -10.43 -5.01 -24.81
CA LEU A 125 -9.97 -6.09 -23.94
C LEU A 125 -10.80 -7.37 -24.14
N TYR A 126 -12.09 -7.25 -24.46
CA TYR A 126 -13.02 -8.38 -24.59
C TYR A 126 -13.39 -8.72 -26.03
N SER A 127 -12.73 -8.13 -27.03
CA SER A 127 -13.02 -8.37 -28.45
C SER A 127 -11.77 -8.79 -29.23
N LEU A 128 -11.99 -9.38 -30.41
CA LEU A 128 -10.93 -9.70 -31.36
C LEU A 128 -10.82 -8.58 -32.41
N PRO A 129 -9.61 -8.30 -32.94
CA PRO A 129 -8.33 -8.93 -32.59
C PRO A 129 -7.71 -8.37 -31.31
N ALA A 130 -7.13 -9.25 -30.49
CA ALA A 130 -6.58 -8.89 -29.18
C ALA A 130 -5.36 -7.93 -29.27
N SER A 131 -4.66 -7.93 -30.41
CA SER A 131 -3.54 -7.00 -30.67
C SER A 131 -3.95 -5.53 -30.56
N HIS A 132 -5.22 -5.20 -30.80
CA HIS A 132 -5.76 -3.86 -30.64
C HIS A 132 -5.64 -3.38 -29.19
N ALA A 133 -6.03 -4.21 -28.22
CA ALA A 133 -5.91 -3.88 -26.79
C ALA A 133 -4.45 -3.70 -26.37
N SER A 134 -3.54 -4.57 -26.87
CA SER A 134 -2.10 -4.45 -26.60
C SER A 134 -1.54 -3.11 -27.05
N ARG A 135 -1.87 -2.69 -28.28
CA ARG A 135 -1.39 -1.42 -28.84
C ARG A 135 -1.89 -0.22 -28.03
N VAL A 136 -3.18 -0.20 -27.66
CA VAL A 136 -3.75 0.88 -26.85
C VAL A 136 -3.10 0.94 -25.47
N TYR A 137 -2.86 -0.21 -24.85
CA TYR A 137 -2.19 -0.31 -23.55
C TYR A 137 -0.78 0.30 -23.59
N GLU A 138 0.02 -0.04 -24.61
CA GLU A 138 1.36 0.52 -24.82
C GLU A 138 1.35 2.04 -25.02
N LEU A 139 0.38 2.55 -25.78
CA LEU A 139 0.20 3.99 -26.01
C LEU A 139 -0.10 4.74 -24.71
N LEU A 140 -1.02 4.23 -23.89
CA LEU A 140 -1.36 4.83 -22.60
C LEU A 140 -0.15 4.88 -21.65
N ILE A 141 0.63 3.80 -21.59
CA ILE A 141 1.86 3.75 -20.78
C ILE A 141 2.89 4.75 -21.30
N SER A 142 3.13 4.76 -22.61
CA SER A 142 4.10 5.66 -23.24
C SER A 142 3.73 7.12 -22.99
N HIS A 143 2.44 7.46 -23.08
CA HIS A 143 1.93 8.79 -22.77
C HIS A 143 2.20 9.19 -21.31
N LEU A 144 1.95 8.30 -20.34
CA LEU A 144 2.28 8.56 -18.93
C LEU A 144 3.79 8.71 -18.70
N GLN A 145 4.63 7.90 -19.35
CA GLN A 145 6.09 8.05 -19.27
C GLN A 145 6.54 9.42 -19.77
N LEU A 146 5.94 9.92 -20.85
CA LEU A 146 6.20 11.27 -21.37
C LEU A 146 5.78 12.35 -20.36
N HIS A 147 4.63 12.19 -19.68
CA HIS A 147 4.19 13.11 -18.63
C HIS A 147 5.23 13.31 -17.53
N TYR A 148 5.84 12.23 -17.06
CA TYR A 148 6.87 12.29 -16.03
C TYR A 148 8.23 12.73 -16.58
N LYS A 149 8.58 12.32 -17.81
CA LYS A 149 9.82 12.74 -18.48
C LYS A 149 9.87 14.26 -18.68
N TYR A 150 8.76 14.86 -19.09
CA TYR A 150 8.65 16.30 -19.34
C TYR A 150 8.07 17.10 -18.17
N LYS A 151 7.74 16.45 -17.04
CA LYS A 151 7.23 17.08 -15.81
C LYS A 151 6.02 17.98 -16.03
N TYR A 152 4.98 17.46 -16.66
CA TYR A 152 3.77 18.24 -16.93
C TYR A 152 2.98 18.54 -15.65
N CYS A 153 2.76 19.82 -15.38
CA CYS A 153 2.15 20.32 -14.14
C CYS A 153 0.72 20.86 -14.30
N SER A 154 0.12 20.80 -15.49
CA SER A 154 -1.22 21.36 -15.74
C SER A 154 -2.33 20.59 -15.00
N ALA A 155 -3.45 21.27 -14.71
CA ALA A 155 -4.63 20.65 -14.10
C ALA A 155 -5.17 19.49 -14.97
N ILE A 156 -5.15 19.65 -16.28
CA ILE A 156 -5.55 18.61 -17.23
C ILE A 156 -4.59 17.43 -17.18
N ALA A 157 -3.27 17.66 -17.15
CA ALA A 157 -2.29 16.58 -17.02
C ALA A 157 -2.45 15.82 -15.69
N SER A 158 -2.81 16.48 -14.60
CA SER A 158 -3.15 15.81 -13.34
C SER A 158 -4.43 14.99 -13.43
N SER A 159 -5.47 15.50 -14.10
CA SER A 159 -6.72 14.77 -14.31
C SER A 159 -6.53 13.53 -15.19
N VAL A 160 -5.72 13.64 -16.24
CA VAL A 160 -5.37 12.52 -17.12
C VAL A 160 -4.63 11.44 -16.34
N ARG A 161 -3.59 11.81 -15.58
CA ARG A 161 -2.87 10.87 -14.70
C ARG A 161 -3.80 10.17 -13.73
N LEU A 162 -4.68 10.93 -13.08
CA LEU A 162 -5.67 10.38 -12.14
C LEU A 162 -6.51 9.27 -12.79
N GLN A 163 -7.09 9.54 -13.96
CA GLN A 163 -7.97 8.59 -14.66
C GLN A 163 -7.23 7.36 -15.19
N VAL A 164 -6.03 7.54 -15.77
CA VAL A 164 -5.26 6.41 -16.27
C VAL A 164 -4.74 5.54 -15.12
N PHE A 165 -4.26 6.12 -14.02
CA PHE A 165 -3.87 5.33 -12.85
C PHE A 165 -5.05 4.62 -12.20
N ASP A 166 -6.22 5.27 -12.16
CA ASP A 166 -7.45 4.65 -11.67
C ASP A 166 -7.72 3.34 -12.42
N PHE A 167 -7.67 3.39 -13.74
CA PHE A 167 -7.85 2.24 -14.63
C PHE A 167 -6.76 1.17 -14.43
N LEU A 168 -5.48 1.56 -14.48
CA LEU A 168 -4.36 0.62 -14.36
C LEU A 168 -4.33 -0.10 -13.00
N LEU A 169 -4.77 0.56 -11.93
CA LEU A 169 -4.86 -0.02 -10.59
C LEU A 169 -6.16 -0.80 -10.35
N MET A 170 -7.14 -0.74 -11.27
CA MET A 170 -8.32 -1.61 -11.25
C MET A 170 -8.09 -2.95 -11.95
N MET A 171 -7.08 -3.06 -12.82
CA MET A 171 -6.75 -4.32 -13.48
C MET A 171 -6.41 -5.42 -12.47
N ARG A 172 -6.95 -6.61 -12.69
CA ARG A 172 -6.68 -7.81 -11.89
C ARG A 172 -6.37 -8.99 -12.80
N ALA A 173 -5.63 -9.96 -12.29
CA ALA A 173 -5.41 -11.25 -12.95
C ALA A 173 -6.17 -12.36 -12.22
N ASP A 174 -6.70 -13.33 -12.97
CA ASP A 174 -7.19 -14.59 -12.41
C ASP A 174 -6.06 -15.65 -12.36
N PHE A 175 -6.39 -16.84 -11.86
CA PHE A 175 -5.44 -17.96 -11.78
C PHE A 175 -4.98 -18.49 -13.14
N LEU A 176 -5.63 -18.11 -14.24
CA LEU A 176 -5.25 -18.44 -15.62
C LEU A 176 -4.45 -17.30 -16.27
N HIS A 177 -3.97 -16.35 -15.46
CA HIS A 177 -3.24 -15.17 -15.92
C HIS A 177 -4.03 -14.29 -16.89
N ARG A 178 -5.36 -14.38 -16.90
CA ARG A 178 -6.23 -13.53 -17.73
C ARG A 178 -6.45 -12.19 -17.05
N LEU A 179 -6.33 -11.12 -17.82
CA LEU A 179 -6.60 -9.77 -17.33
C LEU A 179 -8.09 -9.50 -17.24
N GLY A 180 -8.48 -8.80 -16.19
CA GLY A 180 -9.87 -8.43 -15.97
C GLY A 180 -10.04 -7.07 -15.32
N LEU A 181 -11.21 -6.50 -15.55
CA LEU A 181 -11.66 -5.23 -14.98
C LEU A 181 -12.99 -5.44 -14.23
N PRO A 182 -13.23 -4.64 -13.18
CA PRO A 182 -14.54 -4.61 -12.54
C PRO A 182 -15.56 -3.93 -13.46
N ASN A 183 -16.77 -4.49 -13.55
CA ASN A 183 -17.89 -3.83 -14.21
C ASN A 183 -18.42 -2.65 -13.38
N LYS A 184 -19.38 -1.91 -13.95
CA LYS A 184 -20.17 -0.89 -13.24
C LYS A 184 -20.82 -1.39 -11.96
N ASP A 185 -21.17 -2.69 -11.90
CA ASP A 185 -21.74 -3.35 -10.72
C ASP A 185 -20.69 -3.87 -9.72
N GLY A 186 -19.39 -3.64 -9.97
CA GLY A 186 -18.27 -4.12 -9.16
C GLY A 186 -17.88 -5.58 -9.39
N VAL A 187 -18.59 -6.31 -10.23
CA VAL A 187 -18.27 -7.71 -10.57
C VAL A 187 -17.08 -7.77 -11.53
N MET A 188 -16.07 -8.57 -11.20
CA MET A 188 -14.90 -8.78 -12.07
C MET A 188 -15.27 -9.55 -13.34
N ARG A 189 -14.94 -9.01 -14.52
CA ARG A 189 -14.93 -9.74 -15.79
C ARG A 189 -13.49 -9.95 -16.22
N PHE A 190 -13.16 -11.18 -16.61
CA PHE A 190 -11.85 -11.54 -17.14
C PHE A 190 -11.94 -11.76 -18.64
N SER A 191 -11.00 -11.19 -19.38
CA SER A 191 -10.93 -11.34 -20.82
C SER A 191 -10.49 -12.75 -21.20
N PRO A 192 -11.14 -13.40 -22.17
CA PRO A 192 -10.68 -14.68 -22.69
C PRO A 192 -9.46 -14.56 -23.62
N TYR A 193 -9.06 -13.33 -24.01
CA TYR A 193 -8.04 -13.10 -25.05
C TYR A 193 -6.78 -12.41 -24.53
N CYS A 194 -6.88 -11.60 -23.47
CA CYS A 194 -5.76 -10.79 -22.97
C CYS A 194 -5.16 -11.39 -21.70
N HIS A 195 -3.85 -11.64 -21.71
CA HIS A 195 -3.11 -12.29 -20.62
C HIS A 195 -1.99 -11.42 -20.04
N CYS A 196 -1.68 -11.63 -18.76
CA CYS A 196 -0.57 -11.03 -18.03
C CYS A 196 0.78 -11.69 -18.26
N ASP A 197 0.81 -12.89 -18.84
CA ASP A 197 2.01 -13.63 -19.24
C ASP A 197 1.96 -13.99 -20.72
N VAL A 198 3.12 -14.15 -21.34
CA VAL A 198 3.27 -14.99 -22.53
C VAL A 198 3.29 -16.41 -21.97
N GLY A 199 2.13 -16.96 -21.66
CA GLY A 199 2.04 -18.24 -20.96
C GLY A 199 3.01 -19.27 -21.55
N GLU A 200 3.70 -19.99 -20.67
CA GLU A 200 4.29 -21.30 -21.00
C GLU A 200 3.18 -22.32 -21.31
N SER A 201 2.31 -22.01 -22.27
CA SER A 201 1.58 -23.02 -23.00
C SER A 201 2.60 -23.77 -23.86
N GLU A 202 3.03 -24.94 -23.37
CA GLU A 202 3.83 -26.00 -24.04
C GLU A 202 5.33 -26.17 -23.70
N LYS A 203 5.76 -26.09 -22.42
CA LYS A 203 7.11 -26.62 -22.03
C LYS A 203 7.18 -27.56 -20.83
N ARG A 204 6.05 -28.08 -20.34
CA ARG A 204 6.04 -29.18 -19.37
C ARG A 204 5.22 -30.35 -19.89
N VAL A 205 5.87 -31.24 -20.62
CA VAL A 205 5.88 -32.72 -20.51
C VAL A 205 6.41 -33.26 -21.86
N THR A 206 7.73 -33.20 -22.05
CA THR A 206 8.44 -34.18 -22.88
C THR A 206 9.72 -34.53 -22.13
N ASP A 207 9.56 -35.28 -21.04
CA ASP A 207 10.70 -35.96 -20.44
C ASP A 207 11.19 -37.05 -21.40
N LYS A 208 12.50 -37.03 -21.58
CA LYS A 208 13.29 -37.87 -22.48
C LYS A 208 13.01 -39.36 -22.27
N LYS A 209 12.70 -40.07 -23.35
CA LYS A 209 12.99 -41.52 -23.49
C LYS A 209 13.81 -41.72 -24.78
N PRO A 210 14.88 -42.55 -24.77
CA PRO A 210 15.80 -42.62 -25.89
C PRO A 210 15.26 -43.45 -27.05
N ALA A 211 15.79 -43.12 -28.23
CA ALA A 211 15.58 -43.64 -29.57
C ALA A 211 15.16 -45.12 -29.70
N GLY A 212 14.11 -45.34 -30.49
CA GLY A 212 13.83 -46.59 -31.20
C GLY A 212 13.44 -46.26 -32.63
N SER A 213 14.24 -46.72 -33.59
CA SER A 213 14.04 -46.50 -35.03
C SER A 213 12.84 -47.30 -35.55
N VAL A 214 11.83 -46.63 -36.12
CA VAL A 214 11.00 -47.22 -37.17
C VAL A 214 10.56 -46.10 -38.12
N SER A 215 10.96 -46.22 -39.39
CA SER A 215 10.60 -45.32 -40.49
C SER A 215 9.09 -45.36 -40.79
N PRO A 216 8.42 -44.25 -41.17
CA PRO A 216 7.11 -44.31 -41.80
C PRO A 216 7.19 -44.19 -43.34
N PRO A 217 6.23 -44.78 -44.08
CA PRO A 217 6.23 -44.80 -45.54
C PRO A 217 5.76 -43.46 -46.13
N ALA A 218 6.19 -43.19 -47.36
CA ALA A 218 5.86 -42.01 -48.13
C ALA A 218 4.38 -41.99 -48.55
N GLY A 219 3.72 -40.84 -48.37
CA GLY A 219 2.49 -40.48 -49.09
C GLY A 219 1.26 -40.21 -48.23
N SER A 220 1.11 -38.97 -47.74
CA SER A 220 -0.19 -38.33 -47.45
C SER A 220 0.02 -36.82 -47.21
N PRO A 221 -0.91 -35.94 -47.61
CA PRO A 221 -0.71 -34.49 -47.52
C PRO A 221 -0.61 -34.07 -46.05
N THR A 222 0.38 -33.23 -45.75
CA THR A 222 0.58 -32.59 -44.45
C THR A 222 -0.73 -31.98 -43.95
N PRO A 223 -1.20 -32.30 -42.72
CA PRO A 223 -2.20 -31.47 -42.08
C PRO A 223 -1.54 -30.11 -41.81
N VAL A 224 -2.15 -29.05 -42.32
CA VAL A 224 -1.81 -27.66 -41.97
C VAL A 224 -1.80 -27.57 -40.45
N ALA A 225 -0.67 -27.17 -39.87
CA ALA A 225 -0.55 -26.91 -38.44
C ALA A 225 -1.68 -25.95 -38.00
N PRO A 226 -2.37 -26.20 -36.87
CA PRO A 226 -3.40 -25.28 -36.40
C PRO A 226 -2.76 -23.91 -36.09
N PRO A 227 -3.43 -22.77 -36.35
CA PRO A 227 -2.90 -21.46 -36.02
C PRO A 227 -3.02 -21.24 -34.50
N SER A 228 -2.04 -21.68 -33.72
CA SER A 228 -2.15 -21.77 -32.25
C SER A 228 -1.63 -20.57 -31.45
N SER A 229 -1.50 -19.35 -32.01
CA SER A 229 -1.08 -18.17 -31.21
C SER A 229 -1.69 -16.81 -31.59
N ILE A 230 -2.51 -16.73 -32.64
CA ILE A 230 -2.88 -15.42 -33.25
C ILE A 230 -4.03 -14.71 -32.50
N ARG A 231 -4.77 -15.40 -31.62
CA ARG A 231 -5.99 -14.85 -31.00
C ARG A 231 -5.78 -14.20 -29.63
N THR A 232 -4.61 -14.36 -29.04
CA THR A 232 -4.33 -13.87 -27.69
C THR A 232 -3.36 -12.70 -27.71
N ALA A 233 -3.55 -11.74 -26.82
CA ALA A 233 -2.64 -10.63 -26.62
C ALA A 233 -2.02 -10.68 -25.23
N TYR A 234 -0.78 -10.19 -25.16
CA TYR A 234 0.01 -10.12 -23.96
C TYR A 234 0.14 -8.67 -23.50
N LEU A 235 -0.36 -8.37 -22.30
CA LEU A 235 -0.29 -7.05 -21.70
C LEU A 235 0.54 -7.13 -20.40
N PRO A 236 1.87 -6.91 -20.48
CA PRO A 236 2.77 -7.03 -19.34
C PRO A 236 2.51 -5.95 -18.29
N TYR A 237 2.16 -6.36 -17.08
CA TYR A 237 1.91 -5.40 -15.98
C TYR A 237 3.18 -4.65 -15.52
N SER A 238 4.37 -5.15 -15.85
CA SER A 238 5.66 -4.53 -15.53
C SER A 238 5.77 -3.12 -16.09
N LEU A 239 5.17 -2.87 -17.25
CA LEU A 239 5.15 -1.55 -17.88
C LEU A 239 4.34 -0.55 -17.03
N ALA A 240 3.13 -0.92 -16.62
CA ALA A 240 2.32 -0.11 -15.71
C ALA A 240 2.99 0.04 -14.34
N PHE A 241 3.59 -1.02 -13.81
CA PHE A 241 4.30 -1.01 -12.53
C PHE A 241 5.50 -0.05 -12.53
N ASN A 242 6.27 0.01 -13.62
CA ASN A 242 7.38 0.95 -13.77
C ASN A 242 6.90 2.41 -13.78
N VAL A 243 5.76 2.69 -14.41
CA VAL A 243 5.15 4.03 -14.39
C VAL A 243 4.60 4.38 -13.00
N LEU A 244 4.01 3.42 -12.28
CA LEU A 244 3.62 3.60 -10.88
C LEU A 244 4.82 3.95 -9.99
N LEU A 245 5.96 3.27 -10.18
CA LEU A 245 7.22 3.59 -9.48
C LEU A 245 7.74 4.99 -9.82
N GLN A 246 7.63 5.43 -11.08
CA GLN A 246 7.96 6.79 -11.49
C GLN A 246 7.03 7.82 -10.83
N CYS A 247 5.73 7.53 -10.76
CA CYS A 247 4.75 8.35 -10.04
C CYS A 247 5.15 8.53 -8.57
N LEU A 248 5.43 7.45 -7.84
CA LEU A 248 5.80 7.53 -6.42
C LEU A 248 7.04 8.41 -6.17
N LYS A 249 7.95 8.52 -7.15
CA LYS A 249 9.19 9.31 -7.03
C LYS A 249 9.05 10.76 -7.45
N MET A 250 8.27 11.04 -8.50
CA MET A 250 8.29 12.33 -9.18
C MET A 250 6.96 13.09 -9.11
N GLU A 251 5.89 12.47 -8.59
CA GLU A 251 4.57 13.10 -8.53
C GLU A 251 4.55 14.31 -7.59
N SER A 252 3.92 15.38 -8.07
CA SER A 252 3.75 16.63 -7.34
C SER A 252 2.30 16.86 -6.91
N ASP A 253 1.32 16.13 -7.45
CA ASP A 253 -0.09 16.28 -7.09
C ASP A 253 -0.52 15.26 -6.01
N TRP A 254 -0.96 15.75 -4.85
CA TRP A 254 -1.40 14.88 -3.76
C TRP A 254 -2.60 14.01 -4.13
N LYS A 255 -3.54 14.50 -4.96
CA LYS A 255 -4.73 13.70 -5.33
C LYS A 255 -4.34 12.47 -6.14
N VAL A 256 -3.39 12.60 -7.05
CA VAL A 256 -2.86 11.49 -7.85
C VAL A 256 -2.10 10.52 -6.95
N LEU A 257 -1.20 11.03 -6.11
CA LEU A 257 -0.41 10.19 -5.21
C LEU A 257 -1.29 9.41 -4.23
N LYS A 258 -2.30 10.06 -3.63
CA LYS A 258 -3.25 9.43 -2.72
C LYS A 258 -4.04 8.33 -3.41
N LEU A 259 -4.58 8.58 -4.60
CA LEU A 259 -5.31 7.57 -5.37
C LEU A 259 -4.44 6.34 -5.64
N VAL A 260 -3.19 6.57 -6.05
CA VAL A 260 -2.22 5.52 -6.33
C VAL A 260 -1.96 4.70 -5.07
N LEU A 261 -1.64 5.34 -3.94
CA LEU A 261 -1.35 4.64 -2.68
C LEU A 261 -2.56 3.86 -2.15
N ASP A 262 -3.75 4.45 -2.16
CA ASP A 262 -4.98 3.83 -1.66
C ASP A 262 -5.31 2.56 -2.47
N LYS A 263 -5.32 2.65 -3.82
CA LYS A 263 -5.64 1.51 -4.69
C LYS A 263 -4.50 0.50 -4.81
N MET A 264 -3.24 0.93 -4.68
CA MET A 264 -2.07 0.05 -4.77
C MET A 264 -2.07 -1.00 -3.66
N SER A 265 -2.57 -0.67 -2.46
CA SER A 265 -2.72 -1.66 -1.38
C SER A 265 -3.57 -2.88 -1.81
N CYS A 266 -4.67 -2.65 -2.54
CA CYS A 266 -5.53 -3.68 -3.09
C CYS A 266 -4.90 -4.39 -4.30
N THR A 267 -4.21 -3.66 -5.17
CA THR A 267 -3.52 -4.26 -6.33
C THR A 267 -2.43 -5.23 -5.88
N ILE A 268 -1.67 -4.88 -4.85
CA ILE A 268 -0.61 -5.72 -4.28
C ILE A 268 -1.18 -7.01 -3.67
N GLN A 269 -2.43 -7.04 -3.22
CA GLN A 269 -3.03 -8.29 -2.76
C GLN A 269 -3.25 -9.31 -3.88
N ASN A 270 -3.37 -8.87 -5.14
CA ASN A 270 -3.40 -9.77 -6.29
C ASN A 270 -1.98 -10.22 -6.67
N LYS A 271 -1.51 -11.28 -5.98
CA LYS A 271 -0.20 -11.89 -6.22
C LYS A 271 0.01 -12.36 -7.66
N VAL A 272 -1.04 -12.85 -8.32
CA VAL A 272 -0.90 -13.36 -9.69
C VAL A 272 -0.49 -12.24 -10.63
N LEU A 273 -1.15 -11.08 -10.58
CA LEU A 273 -0.83 -9.95 -11.45
C LEU A 273 0.63 -9.50 -11.32
N ILE A 274 1.14 -9.44 -10.08
CA ILE A 274 2.47 -8.91 -9.78
C ILE A 274 3.57 -9.94 -10.02
N LEU A 275 3.35 -11.21 -9.71
CA LEU A 275 4.38 -12.25 -9.82
C LEU A 275 4.50 -12.81 -11.24
N THR A 276 3.42 -12.74 -12.03
CA THR A 276 3.44 -13.18 -13.43
C THR A 276 4.33 -12.28 -14.28
N SER A 277 4.29 -10.99 -14.03
CA SER A 277 5.10 -10.00 -14.74
C SER A 277 6.37 -9.69 -13.94
N PRO A 278 7.51 -9.34 -14.58
CA PRO A 278 8.74 -9.01 -13.85
C PRO A 278 8.67 -7.63 -13.17
N CYS A 279 7.89 -7.53 -12.09
CA CYS A 279 7.73 -6.33 -11.28
C CYS A 279 8.83 -6.27 -10.20
N ASN A 280 9.55 -5.14 -10.11
CA ASN A 280 10.62 -4.97 -9.13
C ASN A 280 10.08 -4.56 -7.75
N ILE A 281 9.77 -5.55 -6.93
CA ILE A 281 9.18 -5.37 -5.59
C ILE A 281 10.16 -4.77 -4.58
N ASP A 282 11.46 -5.07 -4.69
CA ASP A 282 12.49 -4.44 -3.87
C ASP A 282 12.56 -2.93 -4.10
N HIS A 283 12.43 -2.50 -5.36
CA HIS A 283 12.44 -1.09 -5.71
C HIS A 283 11.20 -0.36 -5.17
N LEU A 284 10.04 -1.01 -5.21
CA LEU A 284 8.84 -0.51 -4.58
C LEU A 284 9.04 -0.34 -3.07
N CYS A 285 9.57 -1.37 -2.40
CA CYS A 285 9.86 -1.33 -0.96
C CYS A 285 10.76 -0.13 -0.60
N SER A 286 11.88 0.01 -1.30
CA SER A 286 12.82 1.10 -1.05
C SER A 286 12.22 2.48 -1.33
N THR A 287 11.42 2.62 -2.39
CA THR A 287 10.76 3.88 -2.72
C THR A 287 9.76 4.28 -1.63
N LEU A 288 8.91 3.34 -1.17
CA LEU A 288 7.94 3.60 -0.11
C LEU A 288 8.63 3.89 1.23
N CYS A 289 9.69 3.15 1.58
CA CYS A 289 10.47 3.42 2.79
C CYS A 289 11.11 4.81 2.74
N SER A 290 11.66 5.19 1.58
CA SER A 290 12.19 6.54 1.36
C SER A 290 11.11 7.61 1.55
N MET A 291 9.92 7.44 0.99
CA MET A 291 8.81 8.39 1.13
C MET A 291 8.36 8.61 2.58
N VAL A 292 8.35 7.56 3.40
CA VAL A 292 7.99 7.68 4.84
C VAL A 292 9.05 8.44 5.62
N THR A 293 10.32 8.31 5.22
CA THR A 293 11.46 8.98 5.89
C THR A 293 11.76 10.37 5.37
N ASP A 294 11.34 10.69 4.15
CA ASP A 294 11.59 11.98 3.50
C ASP A 294 10.72 13.06 4.14
N ARG A 295 11.36 14.00 4.84
CA ARG A 295 10.67 15.12 5.50
C ARG A 295 10.23 16.19 4.50
N LEU A 296 10.86 16.27 3.34
CA LEU A 296 10.63 17.31 2.34
C LEU A 296 9.53 16.94 1.34
N ILE A 297 9.00 15.71 1.39
CA ILE A 297 7.94 15.26 0.48
C ILE A 297 6.68 16.12 0.62
N SER A 298 6.37 16.59 1.83
CA SER A 298 5.19 17.44 2.08
C SER A 298 5.30 18.80 1.39
N GLU A 299 6.51 19.35 1.26
CA GLU A 299 6.78 20.64 0.63
C GLU A 299 6.74 20.58 -0.90
N ARG A 300 6.98 19.39 -1.47
CA ARG A 300 6.93 19.15 -2.93
C ARG A 300 5.51 18.98 -3.47
N LEU A 301 4.57 18.59 -2.61
CA LEU A 301 3.20 18.29 -2.99
C LEU A 301 2.35 19.55 -3.11
N ARG A 302 1.51 19.57 -4.15
CA ARG A 302 0.53 20.62 -4.46
C ARG A 302 -0.87 20.05 -4.31
N LYS A 303 -1.87 20.94 -4.22
CA LYS A 303 -3.30 20.60 -4.07
C LYS A 303 -3.60 19.74 -2.83
N THR A 304 -2.85 19.99 -1.76
CA THR A 304 -3.01 19.34 -0.47
C THR A 304 -4.20 19.96 0.30
N PRO A 305 -4.92 19.18 1.11
CA PRO A 305 -5.95 19.72 2.01
C PRO A 305 -5.39 20.71 3.03
N ASP A 306 -6.26 21.51 3.65
CA ASP A 306 -5.87 22.39 4.75
C ASP A 306 -5.30 21.58 5.93
N GLY A 307 -4.17 22.02 6.48
CA GLY A 307 -3.49 21.32 7.58
C GLY A 307 -2.75 20.05 7.18
N PHE A 308 -2.48 19.84 5.89
CA PHE A 308 -1.72 18.69 5.38
C PHE A 308 -0.32 18.60 6.01
N SER A 309 0.05 17.38 6.36
CA SER A 309 1.29 17.09 7.06
C SER A 309 1.94 15.81 6.54
N LEU A 310 3.20 15.60 6.90
CA LEU A 310 3.91 14.34 6.64
C LEU A 310 3.14 13.12 7.18
N THR A 311 2.35 13.28 8.25
CA THR A 311 1.57 12.18 8.82
C THR A 311 0.47 11.67 7.88
N ASP A 312 -0.07 12.53 7.02
CA ASP A 312 -1.09 12.14 6.05
C ASP A 312 -0.49 11.28 4.92
N VAL A 313 0.72 11.61 4.47
CA VAL A 313 1.50 10.77 3.55
C VAL A 313 1.78 9.40 4.17
N GLN A 314 2.23 9.39 5.43
CA GLN A 314 2.54 8.15 6.14
C GLN A 314 1.30 7.26 6.30
N LEU A 315 0.14 7.83 6.62
CA LEU A 315 -1.12 7.11 6.72
C LEU A 315 -1.54 6.46 5.39
N ALA A 316 -1.23 7.08 4.25
CA ALA A 316 -1.49 6.51 2.93
C ALA A 316 -0.48 5.40 2.55
N VAL A 317 0.78 5.52 2.96
CA VAL A 317 1.84 4.56 2.61
C VAL A 317 1.82 3.28 3.47
N VAL A 318 1.48 3.37 4.76
CA VAL A 318 1.55 2.22 5.69
C VAL A 318 0.66 1.03 5.26
N PRO A 319 -0.57 1.20 4.77
CA PRO A 319 -1.36 0.08 4.24
C PRO A 319 -0.67 -0.68 3.10
N VAL A 320 0.04 0.05 2.22
CA VAL A 320 0.82 -0.54 1.14
C VAL A 320 2.01 -1.33 1.69
N LEU A 321 2.77 -0.76 2.63
CA LEU A 321 3.86 -1.46 3.31
C LEU A 321 3.37 -2.73 4.04
N THR A 322 2.17 -2.67 4.61
CA THR A 322 1.53 -3.82 5.26
C THR A 322 1.23 -4.92 4.25
N ALA A 323 0.62 -4.58 3.10
CA ALA A 323 0.37 -5.56 2.04
C ALA A 323 1.67 -6.16 1.48
N LEU A 324 2.74 -5.36 1.41
CA LEU A 324 4.07 -5.76 0.94
C LEU A 324 4.72 -6.82 1.83
N THR A 325 4.37 -6.89 3.12
CA THR A 325 4.87 -7.95 4.02
C THR A 325 4.54 -9.35 3.51
N SER A 326 3.43 -9.51 2.77
CA SER A 326 3.05 -10.79 2.16
C SER A 326 3.99 -11.25 1.02
N TYR A 327 4.88 -10.39 0.56
CA TYR A 327 5.91 -10.66 -0.45
C TYR A 327 7.31 -10.87 0.16
N HIS A 328 7.39 -11.10 1.48
CA HIS A 328 8.67 -11.29 2.19
C HIS A 328 9.63 -12.28 1.49
N SER A 329 9.12 -13.38 0.91
CA SER A 329 9.93 -14.37 0.17
C SER A 329 10.63 -13.83 -1.07
N TYR A 330 10.11 -12.75 -1.66
CA TYR A 330 10.65 -12.09 -2.85
C TYR A 330 11.48 -10.84 -2.51
N LEU A 331 11.49 -10.42 -1.24
CA LEU A 331 12.27 -9.28 -0.78
C LEU A 331 13.64 -9.73 -0.30
N GLU A 332 14.67 -8.98 -0.70
CA GLU A 332 16.01 -9.20 -0.15
C GLU A 332 16.06 -8.88 1.36
N GLN A 333 16.86 -9.63 2.12
CA GLN A 333 17.07 -9.39 3.56
C GLN A 333 17.37 -7.92 3.96
N PRO A 334 18.22 -7.14 3.25
CA PRO A 334 18.39 -5.72 3.55
C PRO A 334 17.08 -4.92 3.42
N ARG A 335 16.24 -5.23 2.43
CA ARG A 335 14.95 -4.56 2.21
C ARG A 335 13.93 -4.95 3.27
N GLN A 336 13.90 -6.21 3.68
CA GLN A 336 13.09 -6.66 4.81
C GLN A 336 13.46 -5.89 6.10
N ARG A 337 14.76 -5.68 6.35
CA ARG A 337 15.22 -4.88 7.50
C ARG A 337 14.81 -3.42 7.38
N GLU A 338 15.00 -2.81 6.21
CA GLU A 338 14.59 -1.43 5.92
C GLU A 338 13.09 -1.23 6.16
N LEU A 339 12.26 -2.18 5.71
CA LEU A 339 10.81 -2.21 5.92
C LEU A 339 10.44 -2.19 7.40
N VAL A 340 11.01 -3.10 8.21
CA VAL A 340 10.71 -3.15 9.64
C VAL A 340 11.17 -1.89 10.36
N GLN A 341 12.35 -1.36 10.02
CA GLN A 341 12.85 -0.09 10.57
C GLN A 341 12.00 1.12 10.16
N CYS A 342 11.41 1.09 8.97
CA CYS A 342 10.47 2.10 8.50
C CYS A 342 9.18 2.09 9.35
N LEU A 343 8.60 0.90 9.57
CA LEU A 343 7.42 0.73 10.42
C LEU A 343 7.70 1.13 11.88
N GLU A 344 8.89 0.82 12.39
CA GLU A 344 9.36 1.26 13.71
C GLU A 344 9.39 2.78 13.85
N LYS A 345 9.91 3.50 12.85
CA LYS A 345 9.90 4.98 12.85
C LYS A 345 8.47 5.54 12.79
N GLY A 346 7.56 4.83 12.12
CA GLY A 346 6.14 5.17 12.05
C GLY A 346 5.40 5.15 13.40
N LEU A 347 5.95 4.50 14.42
CA LEU A 347 5.37 4.44 15.77
C LEU A 347 5.29 5.80 16.49
N ILE A 348 6.08 6.79 16.04
CA ILE A 348 6.12 8.14 16.64
C ILE A 348 4.93 8.99 16.17
N TYR A 349 4.33 8.64 15.03
CA TYR A 349 3.32 9.44 14.35
C TYR A 349 1.91 8.88 14.55
N ARG A 350 0.90 9.57 13.99
CA ARG A 350 -0.52 9.18 14.09
C ARG A 350 -0.85 7.82 13.45
N CYS A 351 0.04 7.27 12.62
CA CYS A 351 -0.11 5.95 12.00
C CYS A 351 0.33 4.77 12.89
N ALA A 352 0.75 5.02 14.14
CA ALA A 352 1.25 3.99 15.06
C ALA A 352 0.34 2.75 15.17
N LYS A 353 -0.99 2.94 15.18
CA LYS A 353 -1.97 1.84 15.18
C LYS A 353 -1.74 0.85 14.04
N GLN A 354 -1.64 1.36 12.81
CA GLN A 354 -1.46 0.55 11.61
C GLN A 354 -0.06 -0.07 11.57
N CYS A 355 0.97 0.67 12.02
CA CYS A 355 2.32 0.16 12.12
C CYS A 355 2.43 -1.03 13.09
N VAL A 356 1.73 -1.01 14.23
CA VAL A 356 1.73 -2.16 15.17
C VAL A 356 1.08 -3.40 14.55
N VAL A 357 -0.02 -3.23 13.80
CA VAL A 357 -0.64 -4.33 13.06
C VAL A 357 0.33 -4.88 12.01
N ALA A 358 0.99 -4.00 11.25
CA ALA A 358 2.01 -4.40 10.27
C ALA A 358 3.20 -5.11 10.93
N LEU A 359 3.69 -4.62 12.06
CA LEU A 359 4.76 -5.26 12.84
C LEU A 359 4.33 -6.64 13.38
N THR A 360 3.05 -6.81 13.70
CA THR A 360 2.50 -8.13 14.08
C THR A 360 2.60 -9.10 12.91
N MET A 361 2.24 -8.68 11.70
CA MET A 361 2.42 -9.48 10.49
C MET A 361 3.91 -9.77 10.21
N CYS A 362 4.79 -8.77 10.31
CA CYS A 362 6.24 -8.95 10.17
C CYS A 362 6.83 -9.95 11.18
N THR A 363 6.25 -10.03 12.38
CA THR A 363 6.69 -10.96 13.44
C THR A 363 6.41 -12.42 13.06
N VAL A 364 5.32 -12.65 12.32
CA VAL A 364 4.92 -13.98 11.85
C VAL A 364 5.66 -14.35 10.55
N GLU A 365 5.73 -13.43 9.59
CA GLU A 365 6.26 -13.72 8.24
C GLU A 365 7.80 -13.63 8.14
N MET A 366 8.45 -12.80 8.97
CA MET A 366 9.90 -12.53 8.91
C MET A 366 10.60 -12.72 10.26
N PRO A 367 10.58 -13.94 10.84
CA PRO A 367 11.11 -14.19 12.18
C PRO A 367 12.61 -13.88 12.31
N ASP A 368 13.42 -14.20 11.30
CA ASP A 368 14.88 -14.06 11.34
C ASP A 368 15.36 -12.60 11.49
N ILE A 369 14.66 -11.67 10.82
CA ILE A 369 14.92 -10.24 10.94
C ILE A 369 14.34 -9.73 12.26
N MET A 370 13.14 -10.19 12.62
CA MET A 370 12.44 -9.74 13.82
C MET A 370 13.21 -10.07 15.11
N ILE A 371 13.83 -11.26 15.23
CA ILE A 371 14.67 -11.64 16.41
C ILE A 371 15.68 -10.55 16.77
N LYS A 372 16.28 -9.90 15.78
CA LYS A 372 17.34 -8.89 15.97
C LYS A 372 16.79 -7.51 16.34
N LEU A 373 15.61 -7.15 15.82
CA LEU A 373 15.01 -5.81 16.01
C LEU A 373 14.06 -5.76 17.20
N LEU A 374 13.45 -6.89 17.57
CA LEU A 374 12.41 -7.00 18.57
C LEU A 374 12.77 -6.41 19.95
N PRO A 375 13.99 -6.59 20.50
CA PRO A 375 14.34 -5.97 21.78
C PRO A 375 14.22 -4.45 21.77
N ALA A 376 14.68 -3.79 20.70
CA ALA A 376 14.57 -2.34 20.54
C ALA A 376 13.12 -1.89 20.27
N LEU A 377 12.37 -2.67 19.48
CA LEU A 377 10.96 -2.41 19.21
C LEU A 377 10.12 -2.44 20.49
N ILE A 378 10.30 -3.44 21.35
CA ILE A 378 9.58 -3.56 22.62
C ILE A 378 9.83 -2.34 23.51
N VAL A 379 11.07 -1.85 23.60
CA VAL A 379 11.38 -0.63 24.33
C VAL A 379 10.65 0.57 23.73
N LYS A 380 10.64 0.75 22.41
CA LYS A 380 9.91 1.86 21.77
C LYS A 380 8.40 1.79 21.99
N LEU A 381 7.81 0.60 21.97
CA LEU A 381 6.39 0.42 22.24
C LEU A 381 6.00 0.85 23.67
N THR A 382 6.93 0.82 24.64
CA THR A 382 6.66 1.32 26.00
C THR A 382 6.40 2.82 26.07
N HIS A 383 6.91 3.60 25.11
CA HIS A 383 6.73 5.05 25.08
C HIS A 383 5.37 5.48 24.50
N ILE A 384 4.60 4.54 23.95
CA ILE A 384 3.28 4.83 23.38
C ILE A 384 2.27 4.90 24.53
N SER A 385 1.49 5.97 24.57
CA SER A 385 0.47 6.16 25.59
C SER A 385 -0.64 5.10 25.48
N ALA A 386 -1.07 4.61 26.65
CA ALA A 386 -2.15 3.64 26.73
C ALA A 386 -3.50 4.30 26.46
N THR A 387 -3.96 4.23 25.21
CA THR A 387 -5.23 4.79 24.73
C THR A 387 -6.15 3.67 24.24
N VAL A 388 -7.46 3.93 24.19
CA VAL A 388 -8.46 2.93 23.75
C VAL A 388 -8.19 2.45 22.32
N ALA A 389 -7.77 3.34 21.43
CA ALA A 389 -7.47 3.00 20.04
C ALA A 389 -6.24 2.09 19.86
N MET A 390 -5.27 2.18 20.78
CA MET A 390 -4.04 1.38 20.76
C MET A 390 -4.14 0.07 21.56
N ALA A 391 -5.17 -0.09 22.39
CA ALA A 391 -5.33 -1.24 23.26
C ALA A 391 -5.35 -2.59 22.51
N SER A 392 -6.26 -2.76 21.52
CA SER A 392 -6.35 -4.02 20.76
C SER A 392 -5.05 -4.33 20.00
N PRO A 393 -4.50 -3.42 19.16
CA PRO A 393 -3.27 -3.70 18.43
C PRO A 393 -2.08 -4.08 19.32
N MET A 394 -1.89 -3.37 20.44
CA MET A 394 -0.79 -3.65 21.36
C MET A 394 -0.93 -5.01 22.05
N LEU A 395 -2.12 -5.31 22.57
CA LEU A 395 -2.36 -6.57 23.25
C LEU A 395 -2.35 -7.75 22.29
N GLU A 396 -2.87 -7.61 21.07
CA GLU A 396 -2.80 -8.62 20.02
C GLU A 396 -1.36 -8.88 19.57
N PHE A 397 -0.55 -7.83 19.41
CA PHE A 397 0.88 -7.97 19.11
C PHE A 397 1.60 -8.77 20.20
N LEU A 398 1.45 -8.39 21.47
CA LEU A 398 2.09 -9.08 22.60
C LEU A 398 1.56 -10.51 22.79
N SER A 399 0.26 -10.74 22.52
CA SER A 399 -0.38 -12.04 22.54
C SER A 399 0.15 -12.94 21.42
N THR A 400 0.35 -12.41 20.22
CA THR A 400 0.94 -13.15 19.10
C THR A 400 2.39 -13.48 19.38
N LEU A 401 3.16 -12.51 19.88
CA LEU A 401 4.57 -12.68 20.17
C LEU A 401 4.85 -13.77 21.23
N VAL A 402 4.05 -13.86 22.29
CA VAL A 402 4.27 -14.88 23.34
C VAL A 402 4.10 -16.31 22.84
N ARG A 403 3.35 -16.50 21.74
CA ARG A 403 3.16 -17.82 21.10
C ARG A 403 4.36 -18.27 20.27
N LEU A 404 5.35 -17.40 20.03
CA LEU A 404 6.53 -17.65 19.21
C LEU A 404 7.81 -17.66 20.06
N PRO A 405 8.12 -18.77 20.77
CA PRO A 405 9.19 -18.81 21.79
C PRO A 405 10.60 -18.54 21.28
N HIS A 406 10.89 -18.87 20.01
CA HIS A 406 12.20 -18.62 19.41
C HIS A 406 12.50 -17.11 19.26
N LEU A 407 11.46 -16.26 19.16
CA LEU A 407 11.64 -14.81 18.98
C LEU A 407 12.12 -14.08 20.24
N TYR A 408 11.63 -14.51 21.41
CA TYR A 408 12.01 -13.92 22.70
C TYR A 408 13.02 -14.77 23.47
N ALA A 409 13.62 -15.78 22.83
CA ALA A 409 14.63 -16.64 23.43
C ALA A 409 15.81 -15.82 23.99
N ASN A 410 16.18 -14.70 23.38
CA ASN A 410 17.31 -13.88 23.80
C ASN A 410 16.94 -12.69 24.69
N PHE A 411 15.69 -12.59 25.16
CA PHE A 411 15.26 -11.46 25.99
C PHE A 411 15.98 -11.44 27.34
N VAL A 412 16.47 -10.27 27.72
CA VAL A 412 16.95 -10.01 29.09
C VAL A 412 15.80 -9.52 29.97
N ALA A 413 16.04 -9.44 31.28
CA ALA A 413 15.00 -9.08 32.23
C ALA A 413 14.29 -7.77 31.88
N GLU A 414 15.02 -6.77 31.36
CA GLU A 414 14.48 -5.47 30.95
C GLU A 414 13.37 -5.58 29.90
N GLN A 415 13.52 -6.42 28.86
CA GLN A 415 12.46 -6.56 27.84
C GLN A 415 11.20 -7.22 28.39
N TYR A 416 11.33 -8.17 29.33
CA TYR A 416 10.16 -8.73 30.02
C TYR A 416 9.44 -7.65 30.85
N VAL A 417 10.20 -6.79 31.56
CA VAL A 417 9.63 -5.65 32.29
C VAL A 417 8.91 -4.70 31.34
N SER A 418 9.50 -4.37 30.18
CA SER A 418 8.86 -3.55 29.15
C SER A 418 7.53 -4.16 28.67
N VAL A 419 7.44 -5.47 28.46
CA VAL A 419 6.19 -6.15 28.11
C VAL A 419 5.11 -5.98 29.20
N PHE A 420 5.49 -6.14 30.47
CA PHE A 420 4.56 -5.89 31.58
C PHE A 420 4.18 -4.41 31.68
N ALA A 421 5.11 -3.49 31.46
CA ALA A 421 4.87 -2.06 31.48
C ALA A 421 3.88 -1.62 30.38
N ILE A 422 3.92 -2.23 29.19
CA ILE A 422 2.97 -1.97 28.10
C ILE A 422 1.57 -2.50 28.45
N SER A 423 1.49 -3.69 29.05
CA SER A 423 0.22 -4.38 29.29
C SER A 423 -0.53 -3.89 30.53
N LEU A 424 0.19 -3.50 31.60
CA LEU A 424 -0.39 -3.08 32.87
C LEU A 424 -1.38 -1.91 32.75
N PRO A 425 -1.12 -0.80 32.04
CA PRO A 425 -2.07 0.30 31.91
C PRO A 425 -3.45 -0.11 31.36
N TYR A 426 -3.51 -1.14 30.51
CA TYR A 426 -4.75 -1.65 29.92
C TYR A 426 -5.59 -2.51 30.87
N THR A 427 -5.15 -2.74 32.11
CA THR A 427 -5.90 -3.49 33.14
C THR A 427 -6.92 -2.65 33.91
N ASN A 428 -6.98 -1.33 33.68
CA ASN A 428 -7.89 -0.44 34.41
C ASN A 428 -9.35 -0.60 33.92
N PRO A 429 -10.28 -1.10 34.75
CA PRO A 429 -11.67 -1.36 34.37
C PRO A 429 -12.51 -0.09 34.18
N SER A 430 -12.09 1.04 34.76
CA SER A 430 -12.78 2.32 34.58
C SER A 430 -12.44 2.99 33.26
N LYS A 431 -11.26 2.69 32.68
CA LYS A 431 -10.79 3.31 31.42
C LYS A 431 -11.07 2.48 30.18
N PHE A 432 -11.17 1.15 30.30
CA PHE A 432 -11.28 0.23 29.16
C PHE A 432 -12.45 -0.74 29.34
N ASN A 433 -12.96 -1.28 28.23
CA ASN A 433 -14.02 -2.27 28.28
C ASN A 433 -13.55 -3.60 28.89
N GLN A 434 -14.50 -4.42 29.32
CA GLN A 434 -14.22 -5.72 29.95
C GLN A 434 -13.37 -6.64 29.06
N TYR A 435 -13.55 -6.58 27.73
CA TYR A 435 -12.75 -7.36 26.78
C TYR A 435 -11.26 -7.00 26.83
N ILE A 436 -10.92 -5.71 26.70
CA ILE A 436 -9.53 -5.22 26.74
C ILE A 436 -8.89 -5.57 28.09
N VAL A 437 -9.61 -5.33 29.19
CA VAL A 437 -9.09 -5.64 30.53
C VAL A 437 -8.83 -7.14 30.70
N SER A 438 -9.76 -7.98 30.27
CA SER A 438 -9.59 -9.44 30.33
C SER A 438 -8.42 -9.90 29.47
N LEU A 439 -8.28 -9.35 28.26
CA LEU A 439 -7.17 -9.65 27.37
C LEU A 439 -5.82 -9.19 27.96
N ALA A 440 -5.76 -8.03 28.60
CA ALA A 440 -4.56 -7.53 29.26
C ALA A 440 -4.12 -8.47 30.39
N HIS A 441 -5.05 -8.91 31.25
CA HIS A 441 -4.76 -9.90 32.29
C HIS A 441 -4.28 -11.23 31.69
N HIS A 442 -4.90 -11.69 30.61
CA HIS A 442 -4.48 -12.89 29.90
C HIS A 442 -3.05 -12.76 29.36
N VAL A 443 -2.73 -11.64 28.70
CA VAL A 443 -1.38 -11.36 28.16
C VAL A 443 -0.34 -11.34 29.30
N ILE A 444 -0.61 -10.65 30.41
CA ILE A 444 0.28 -10.62 31.58
C ILE A 444 0.52 -12.04 32.11
N ALA A 445 -0.54 -12.83 32.29
CA ALA A 445 -0.43 -14.21 32.77
C ALA A 445 0.42 -15.08 31.83
N MET A 446 0.16 -15.01 30.53
CA MET A 446 0.90 -15.78 29.53
C MET A 446 2.39 -15.44 29.51
N TRP A 447 2.74 -14.15 29.56
CA TRP A 447 4.13 -13.70 29.62
C TRP A 447 4.81 -14.07 30.94
N PHE A 448 4.10 -14.01 32.07
CA PHE A 448 4.63 -14.45 33.35
C PHE A 448 4.88 -15.97 33.42
N ILE A 449 4.02 -16.77 32.79
CA ILE A 449 4.20 -18.22 32.69
C ILE A 449 5.40 -18.57 31.78
N ARG A 450 5.61 -17.82 30.70
CA ARG A 450 6.67 -18.08 29.71
C ARG A 450 8.02 -17.45 30.06
N CYS A 451 8.07 -16.46 30.94
CA CYS A 451 9.34 -15.85 31.33
C CYS A 451 10.24 -16.82 32.12
N ARG A 452 11.55 -16.59 32.03
CA ARG A 452 12.58 -17.42 32.68
C ARG A 452 12.41 -17.42 34.20
N LEU A 453 12.60 -18.59 34.81
CA LEU A 453 12.42 -18.80 36.26
C LEU A 453 13.22 -17.82 37.15
N PRO A 454 14.49 -17.46 36.86
CA PRO A 454 15.26 -16.58 37.72
C PRO A 454 14.63 -15.20 37.93
N PHE A 455 13.95 -14.65 36.93
CA PHE A 455 13.42 -13.28 36.97
C PHE A 455 12.04 -13.14 37.60
N ARG A 456 11.30 -14.26 37.77
CA ARG A 456 9.89 -14.22 38.19
C ARG A 456 9.68 -13.50 39.51
N LYS A 457 10.55 -13.74 40.49
CA LYS A 457 10.42 -13.15 41.84
C LYS A 457 10.45 -11.62 41.79
N ASP A 458 11.31 -11.06 40.94
CA ASP A 458 11.48 -9.61 40.80
C ASP A 458 10.29 -8.99 40.07
N PHE A 459 9.71 -9.70 39.10
CA PHE A 459 8.54 -9.24 38.36
C PHE A 459 7.26 -9.23 39.19
N VAL A 460 7.08 -10.14 40.17
CA VAL A 460 5.87 -10.16 41.02
C VAL A 460 5.66 -8.81 41.71
N GLN A 461 6.72 -8.25 42.31
CA GLN A 461 6.59 -6.96 43.02
C GLN A 461 6.15 -5.84 42.07
N TYR A 462 6.70 -5.81 40.86
CA TYR A 462 6.36 -4.82 39.84
C TYR A 462 4.90 -4.98 39.37
N ILE A 463 4.48 -6.20 39.02
CA ILE A 463 3.12 -6.50 38.53
C ILE A 463 2.08 -6.21 39.61
N THR A 464 2.28 -6.68 40.84
CA THR A 464 1.33 -6.45 41.95
C THR A 464 1.19 -4.96 42.25
N LYS A 465 2.29 -4.19 42.21
CA LYS A 465 2.25 -2.75 42.40
C LYS A 465 1.44 -2.06 41.29
N GLY A 466 1.66 -2.44 40.03
CA GLY A 466 0.93 -1.88 38.89
C GLY A 466 -0.58 -2.18 38.90
N LEU A 467 -0.96 -3.42 39.25
CA LEU A 467 -2.36 -3.80 39.38
C LEU A 467 -3.06 -3.02 40.51
N ARG A 468 -2.41 -2.89 41.67
CA ARG A 468 -2.96 -2.10 42.79
C ARG A 468 -3.15 -0.63 42.42
N SER A 469 -2.20 -0.02 41.71
CA SER A 469 -2.37 1.38 41.27
C SER A 469 -3.52 1.59 40.28
N ASN A 470 -3.91 0.55 39.54
CA ASN A 470 -5.04 0.63 38.58
C ASN A 470 -6.38 0.26 39.20
N ALA A 471 -6.39 -0.52 40.29
CA ALA A 471 -7.58 -0.88 41.05
C ALA A 471 -8.03 0.24 42.01
N LEU A 472 -7.11 1.12 42.43
CA LEU A 472 -7.39 2.20 43.38
C LEU A 472 -7.96 3.47 42.70
N LEU A 473 -9.22 3.38 42.27
CA LEU A 473 -10.19 4.47 42.36
C LEU A 473 -11.31 3.97 43.29
N PRO A 474 -11.83 4.79 44.21
CA PRO A 474 -12.23 4.36 45.55
C PRO A 474 -13.38 3.36 45.49
N PHE A 475 -13.04 2.08 45.66
CA PHE A 475 -13.94 1.10 46.24
C PHE A 475 -13.46 0.84 47.65
N ASP A 476 -14.38 1.08 48.58
CA ASP A 476 -14.25 0.93 50.01
C ASP A 476 -14.17 -0.55 50.37
N ASP A 477 -13.05 -1.20 50.05
CA ASP A 477 -12.80 -2.58 50.48
C ASP A 477 -11.46 -2.62 51.23
N THR A 478 -11.59 -2.43 52.53
CA THR A 478 -10.63 -2.91 53.51
C THR A 478 -10.56 -4.45 53.41
N HIS A 479 -9.34 -4.99 53.38
CA HIS A 479 -8.97 -6.42 53.23
C HIS A 479 -8.94 -6.91 51.76
N GLU A 480 -7.84 -7.41 51.18
CA GLU A 480 -6.86 -8.37 51.69
C GLU A 480 -5.43 -8.08 51.19
N GLN A 481 -4.48 -8.05 52.11
CA GLN A 481 -3.06 -8.12 51.75
C GLN A 481 -2.69 -9.58 51.42
N SER A 482 -2.35 -9.82 50.15
CA SER A 482 -1.79 -11.08 49.65
C SER A 482 -0.66 -11.62 50.55
N SER A 483 -0.92 -12.73 51.26
CA SER A 483 0.03 -13.43 52.12
C SER A 483 1.07 -14.24 51.31
N PHE A 484 1.99 -13.56 50.63
CA PHE A 484 3.16 -14.21 50.03
C PHE A 484 4.40 -14.18 50.94
N ARG A 485 4.26 -13.76 52.21
CA ARG A 485 5.31 -13.86 53.22
C ARG A 485 5.04 -15.07 54.12
N ALA A 486 6.00 -15.99 54.12
CA ALA A 486 6.13 -17.21 54.93
C ALA A 486 5.33 -18.45 54.47
N ARG A 487 5.96 -19.26 53.61
CA ARG A 487 5.85 -20.73 53.76
C ARG A 487 6.79 -21.13 54.90
N SER A 488 6.24 -21.35 56.07
CA SER A 488 6.92 -22.05 57.15
C SER A 488 5.91 -22.96 57.84
N THR A 489 6.16 -24.25 57.70
CA THR A 489 5.60 -25.39 58.41
C THR A 489 5.18 -25.08 59.85
N SER A 490 3.91 -25.31 60.19
CA SER A 490 3.44 -25.38 61.58
C SER A 490 2.62 -26.64 61.83
N LEU A 491 3.26 -27.66 62.41
CA LEU A 491 2.61 -28.69 63.23
C LEU A 491 3.49 -28.91 64.45
N ASN A 492 3.22 -28.13 65.50
CA ASN A 492 3.15 -28.65 66.87
C ASN A 492 2.56 -27.56 67.78
N GLU A 493 1.38 -27.83 68.29
CA GLU A 493 0.77 -27.09 69.40
C GLU A 493 1.48 -27.45 70.71
N ARG A 494 1.78 -26.45 71.53
CA ARG A 494 1.84 -26.54 73.00
C ARG A 494 1.87 -25.14 73.61
N PRO A 495 1.01 -24.81 74.60
CA PRO A 495 0.96 -23.46 75.13
C PRO A 495 1.52 -23.34 76.57
N LYS A 496 1.92 -22.10 76.90
CA LYS A 496 2.07 -21.44 78.22
C LYS A 496 3.37 -21.57 79.02
N SER A 497 4.02 -20.41 79.24
CA SER A 497 4.38 -19.84 80.57
C SER A 497 5.10 -18.49 80.33
N LEU A 498 4.52 -17.31 80.65
CA LEU A 498 4.58 -16.54 81.92
C LEU A 498 5.96 -15.96 82.30
N ARG A 499 5.97 -14.62 82.51
CA ARG A 499 6.96 -13.72 83.18
C ARG A 499 8.19 -13.32 82.32
N THR A 500 8.72 -12.08 82.30
CA THR A 500 8.71 -10.95 83.26
C THR A 500 9.19 -9.63 82.59
N THR A 501 8.52 -8.52 82.93
CA THR A 501 9.01 -7.14 83.17
C THR A 501 10.28 -6.55 82.53
N LYS A 502 10.07 -5.41 81.85
CA LYS A 502 10.76 -4.09 81.89
C LYS A 502 12.31 -4.06 81.89
N VAL A 503 12.88 -3.20 81.04
CA VAL A 503 13.59 -1.97 81.43
C VAL A 503 13.76 -1.04 80.21
N VAL A 504 13.46 0.23 80.44
CA VAL A 504 13.68 1.40 79.56
C VAL A 504 15.09 1.95 79.81
N LYS A 505 15.79 2.44 78.77
CA LYS A 505 16.76 3.55 78.90
C LYS A 505 16.91 4.31 77.57
N GLN A 506 16.58 5.61 77.60
CA GLN A 506 16.88 6.64 76.60
C GLN A 506 18.34 7.11 76.78
N GLY A 507 19.16 7.21 75.72
CA GLY A 507 19.56 8.46 75.01
C GLY A 507 21.05 8.77 75.28
N PRO A 508 21.74 9.75 74.64
CA PRO A 508 21.52 10.46 73.36
C PRO A 508 22.79 10.64 72.44
N SER A 509 22.57 11.10 71.20
CA SER A 509 23.39 11.94 70.27
C SER A 509 24.94 11.84 70.16
N ALA A 510 25.47 11.66 68.93
CA ALA A 510 26.17 12.67 68.10
C ALA A 510 27.12 12.11 66.99
N ASN A 511 26.94 12.63 65.76
CA ASN A 511 27.90 12.94 64.66
C ASN A 511 28.87 11.91 64.02
N SER A 512 28.47 11.41 62.83
CA SER A 512 29.07 11.48 61.45
C SER A 512 30.59 11.29 61.17
N PRO A 513 31.03 11.14 59.89
CA PRO A 513 30.54 10.33 58.76
C PRO A 513 31.66 9.50 58.09
N VAL A 514 31.36 8.35 57.45
CA VAL A 514 32.21 7.80 56.37
C VAL A 514 31.34 7.34 55.21
N LYS A 515 31.83 7.71 54.04
CA LYS A 515 31.27 7.73 52.70
C LYS A 515 31.43 6.35 52.05
N ASP A 516 30.33 5.66 51.74
CA ASP A 516 30.36 4.50 50.84
C ASP A 516 29.60 4.83 49.56
N LEU A 517 30.35 4.96 48.47
CA LEU A 517 29.84 4.91 47.11
C LEU A 517 29.11 3.59 46.92
N LYS A 518 27.80 3.64 46.68
CA LYS A 518 27.02 2.48 46.26
C LYS A 518 26.51 2.74 44.85
N ASP A 519 26.93 1.88 43.93
CA ASP A 519 26.54 1.86 42.53
C ASP A 519 25.02 2.00 42.38
N LEU A 520 24.63 2.99 41.57
CA LEU A 520 23.24 3.24 41.21
C LEU A 520 22.73 2.08 40.35
N SER A 521 21.70 1.39 40.85
CA SER A 521 20.95 0.38 40.11
C SER A 521 20.32 1.00 38.86
N ALA A 522 20.40 0.28 37.73
CA ALA A 522 19.76 0.65 36.47
C ALA A 522 18.24 0.92 36.61
N MET A 523 17.58 0.39 37.65
CA MET A 523 16.17 0.66 37.97
C MET A 523 15.91 2.11 38.41
N ASP A 524 16.85 2.75 39.09
CA ASP A 524 16.69 4.14 39.55
C ASP A 524 16.99 5.15 38.43
N ALA A 525 17.84 4.79 37.47
CA ALA A 525 18.07 5.57 36.25
C ALA A 525 16.83 5.61 35.32
N PHE A 526 16.00 4.57 35.33
CA PHE A 526 14.74 4.54 34.58
C PHE A 526 13.62 5.36 35.23
N ARG A 527 13.61 5.41 36.57
CA ARG A 527 12.61 6.11 37.37
C ARG A 527 12.68 7.64 37.23
N SER A 528 13.87 8.18 37.02
CA SER A 528 14.08 9.63 36.85
C SER A 528 13.69 10.16 35.45
N ARG A 529 13.63 9.30 34.43
CA ARG A 529 13.28 9.69 33.05
C ARG A 529 11.80 9.61 32.71
N SER A 530 11.02 8.85 33.49
CA SER A 530 9.61 8.56 33.19
C SER A 530 8.63 9.46 33.96
N ILE A 531 9.09 10.23 34.95
CA ILE A 531 8.24 11.08 35.80
C ILE A 531 8.14 12.54 35.28
N SER A 532 9.07 12.99 34.43
CA SER A 532 9.17 14.41 34.05
C SER A 532 8.20 14.88 32.95
N VAL A 533 7.42 14.00 32.31
CA VAL A 533 6.54 14.39 31.18
C VAL A 533 5.06 14.48 31.57
N SER A 534 4.66 13.91 32.72
CA SER A 534 3.26 13.91 33.16
C SER A 534 2.84 15.13 34.00
N GLU A 535 3.77 15.92 34.53
CA GLU A 535 3.43 17.05 35.42
C GLU A 535 3.23 18.40 34.71
N HIS A 536 3.55 18.53 33.42
CA HIS A 536 3.34 19.78 32.67
C HIS A 536 2.03 19.87 31.87
N ALA A 537 1.21 18.82 31.84
CA ALA A 537 -0.05 18.82 31.09
C ALA A 537 -1.32 19.18 31.90
N VAL A 538 -1.19 19.55 33.18
CA VAL A 538 -2.34 19.87 34.06
C VAL A 538 -2.38 21.34 34.50
N ARG A 539 -1.44 22.19 34.04
CA ARG A 539 -1.50 23.63 34.28
C ARG A 539 -1.04 24.43 33.06
N ARG A 540 -1.94 24.59 32.08
CA ARG A 540 -2.21 25.83 31.34
C ARG A 540 -3.33 25.63 30.34
#